data_AF-A0A2A8BXN0-F1
#
_entry.id   AF-A0A2A8BXN0-F1
#
_cell.length_a   1.000
_cell.length_b   1.000
_cell.length_c   1.000
_cell.angle_alpha   90.00
_cell.angle_beta   90.00
_cell.angle_gamma   90.00
#
_symmetry.space_group_name_H-M   'P 1'
#
loop_
_entity.id
_entity.type
_entity.pdbx_description
1 polymer ?
#
loop_
_entity_poly.entity_id
_entity_poly.type
_entity_poly.pdbx_seq_one_letter_code
_entity_poly.pdbx_strand_id
1 'polypeptide(L)'
;VMRVVRRAKLKGTEMRHRSHEAFRSTLPIKQNEVPEVTRRDMDAEALSSFFPFDDSEIFMQSDTAIIKGINITTGSLVLVDHFKLLNHNEFIAGFSGTGKTTALTSDILRHWSLGIINYIIDPEGEFTPIVKGLGGTIIKLSNMSKTVINPLEILNAEITDSEGFEDEGEVETFMASLLAQKIQRLKLLFRTIKKGLTQVEEALLEKLLLKTYENCPAHITHTT
;
A
#
# COMPACT_ATOMS: atom_id res chain seq x y z
N VAL A 1 -32.02 -7.57 43.89
CA VAL A 1 -31.92 -7.80 42.43
C VAL A 1 -32.74 -6.81 41.61
N MET A 2 -34.07 -6.70 41.76
CA MET A 2 -34.93 -5.79 40.95
C MET A 2 -34.52 -4.29 40.99
N ARG A 3 -33.96 -3.82 42.11
CA ARG A 3 -33.46 -2.43 42.23
C ARG A 3 -32.21 -2.16 41.38
N VAL A 4 -31.37 -3.18 41.16
CA VAL A 4 -30.16 -3.12 40.32
C VAL A 4 -30.53 -3.19 38.84
N VAL A 5 -31.45 -4.08 38.48
CA VAL A 5 -31.97 -4.24 37.11
C VAL A 5 -32.65 -2.95 36.62
N ARG A 6 -33.45 -2.30 37.48
CA ARG A 6 -34.04 -0.97 37.15
C ARG A 6 -32.99 0.13 36.98
N ARG A 7 -31.91 0.14 37.77
CA ARG A 7 -30.81 1.10 37.62
C ARG A 7 -30.09 0.96 36.28
N ALA A 8 -29.94 -0.28 35.80
CA ALA A 8 -29.39 -0.58 34.48
C ALA A 8 -30.38 -0.32 33.31
N LYS A 9 -31.56 0.29 33.58
CA LYS A 9 -32.66 0.45 32.62
C LYS A 9 -33.14 -0.87 31.98
N LEU A 10 -32.87 -2.00 32.62
CA LEU A 10 -33.33 -3.31 32.18
C LEU A 10 -34.70 -3.62 32.78
N LYS A 11 -35.52 -4.36 32.04
CA LYS A 11 -36.81 -4.88 32.51
C LYS A 11 -36.65 -6.37 32.81
N GLY A 12 -36.60 -6.72 34.09
CA GLY A 12 -36.55 -8.11 34.52
C GLY A 12 -37.92 -8.78 34.45
N THR A 13 -37.95 -10.04 34.05
CA THR A 13 -39.13 -10.91 34.14
C THR A 13 -39.04 -11.72 35.44
N GLU A 14 -40.04 -11.59 36.31
CA GLU A 14 -40.10 -12.35 37.55
C GLU A 14 -40.86 -13.67 37.32
N MET A 15 -40.20 -14.81 37.61
CA MET A 15 -40.84 -16.13 37.56
C MET A 15 -41.30 -16.54 38.95
N ARG A 16 -42.61 -16.46 39.18
CA ARG A 16 -43.23 -16.94 40.43
C ARG A 16 -43.24 -18.46 40.45
N HIS A 17 -42.87 -19.06 41.58
CA HIS A 17 -42.82 -20.50 41.83
C HIS A 17 -41.77 -21.31 41.03
N ARG A 18 -41.01 -20.68 40.12
CA ARG A 18 -39.93 -21.30 39.32
C ARG A 18 -38.59 -20.56 39.44
N SER A 19 -38.37 -19.88 40.56
CA SER A 19 -37.17 -19.04 40.79
C SER A 19 -35.87 -19.83 40.71
N HIS A 20 -35.87 -21.10 41.12
CA HIS A 20 -34.70 -21.97 41.07
C HIS A 20 -34.30 -22.32 39.62
N GLU A 21 -35.28 -22.69 38.79
CA GLU A 21 -35.07 -22.99 37.36
C GLU A 21 -34.60 -21.73 36.60
N ALA A 22 -35.20 -20.57 36.92
CA ALA A 22 -34.77 -19.30 36.37
C ALA A 22 -33.32 -18.96 36.74
N PHE A 23 -32.91 -19.20 37.99
CA PHE A 23 -31.53 -18.99 38.42
C PHE A 23 -30.56 -19.93 37.70
N ARG A 24 -30.86 -21.24 37.64
CA ARG A 24 -30.02 -22.23 36.93
C ARG A 24 -29.84 -21.89 35.45
N SER A 25 -30.88 -21.37 34.82
CA SER A 25 -30.86 -20.95 33.41
C SER A 25 -29.98 -19.72 33.15
N THR A 26 -29.63 -18.94 34.18
CA THR A 26 -28.70 -17.81 34.05
C THR A 26 -27.24 -18.20 34.29
N LEU A 27 -26.96 -19.42 34.76
CA LEU A 27 -25.60 -19.89 34.98
C LEU A 27 -24.93 -20.27 33.64
N PRO A 28 -23.62 -20.06 33.48
CA PRO A 28 -22.88 -20.40 32.26
C PRO A 28 -22.59 -21.91 32.13
N ILE A 29 -23.58 -22.76 32.46
CA ILE A 29 -23.47 -24.23 32.48
C ILE A 29 -24.23 -24.89 31.32
N LYS A 30 -24.67 -24.09 30.32
CA LYS A 30 -25.40 -24.56 29.12
C LYS A 30 -26.68 -25.36 29.44
N GLN A 31 -27.33 -25.06 30.56
CA GLN A 31 -28.63 -25.64 30.94
C GLN A 31 -29.65 -24.50 31.00
N ASN A 32 -30.66 -24.54 30.14
CA ASN A 32 -31.76 -23.58 30.14
C ASN A 32 -33.06 -24.33 30.45
N GLU A 33 -33.52 -24.20 31.69
CA GLU A 33 -34.73 -24.83 32.24
C GLU A 33 -35.99 -23.98 31.98
N VAL A 34 -35.84 -22.73 31.51
CA VAL A 34 -36.93 -21.78 31.22
C VAL A 34 -36.78 -21.12 29.83
N PRO A 35 -36.75 -21.91 28.73
CA PRO A 35 -36.54 -21.41 27.37
C PRO A 35 -37.61 -20.42 26.91
N GLU A 36 -38.85 -20.55 27.41
CA GLU A 36 -40.00 -19.73 27.04
C GLU A 36 -39.87 -18.24 27.37
N VAL A 37 -39.03 -17.86 28.35
CA VAL A 37 -38.79 -16.45 28.74
C VAL A 37 -37.39 -15.95 28.42
N THR A 38 -36.47 -16.86 28.07
CA THR A 38 -35.07 -16.55 27.76
C THR A 38 -34.83 -16.43 26.26
N ARG A 39 -35.71 -17.00 25.42
CA ARG A 39 -35.61 -16.90 23.96
C ARG A 39 -35.97 -15.49 23.48
N ARG A 40 -35.10 -14.94 22.63
CA ARG A 40 -35.36 -13.74 21.83
C ARG A 40 -34.90 -14.01 20.41
N ASP A 41 -35.69 -13.56 19.44
CA ASP A 41 -35.25 -13.52 18.05
C ASP A 41 -34.29 -12.34 17.88
N MET A 42 -33.14 -12.62 17.27
CA MET A 42 -32.06 -11.67 17.02
C MET A 42 -31.42 -12.01 15.67
N ASP A 43 -31.03 -10.99 14.93
CA ASP A 43 -30.25 -11.16 13.71
C ASP A 43 -28.82 -11.63 14.03
N ALA A 44 -28.19 -12.34 13.10
CA ALA A 44 -26.86 -12.92 13.31
C ALA A 44 -25.79 -11.87 13.68
N GLU A 45 -25.91 -10.66 13.14
CA GLU A 45 -25.03 -9.52 13.45
C GLU A 45 -25.20 -9.03 14.90
N ALA A 46 -26.44 -8.93 15.39
CA ALA A 46 -26.67 -8.58 16.80
C ALA A 46 -26.18 -9.70 17.72
N LEU A 47 -26.28 -10.97 17.29
CA LEU A 47 -25.75 -12.11 18.03
C LEU A 47 -24.22 -12.09 18.13
N SER A 48 -23.51 -11.68 17.07
CA SER A 48 -22.03 -11.63 17.08
C SER A 48 -21.50 -10.60 18.07
N SER A 49 -22.19 -9.47 18.27
CA SER A 49 -21.79 -8.46 19.26
C SER A 49 -21.89 -8.93 20.72
N PHE A 50 -22.58 -10.05 21.01
CA PHE A 50 -22.57 -10.66 22.35
C PHE A 50 -21.34 -11.56 22.59
N PHE A 51 -20.53 -11.79 21.57
CA PHE A 51 -19.29 -12.53 21.73
C PHE A 51 -18.28 -11.63 22.45
N PRO A 52 -17.76 -12.02 23.63
CA PRO A 52 -16.94 -11.15 24.49
C PRO A 52 -15.54 -10.86 23.93
N PHE A 53 -15.29 -11.14 22.65
CA PHE A 53 -14.01 -10.98 21.94
C PHE A 53 -14.20 -10.37 20.54
N ASP A 54 -15.29 -9.64 20.30
CA ASP A 54 -15.55 -8.96 19.03
C ASP A 54 -14.81 -7.62 18.99
N ASP A 55 -13.47 -7.67 18.96
CA ASP A 55 -12.65 -6.52 18.61
C ASP A 55 -12.30 -6.61 17.12
N SER A 56 -12.52 -5.50 16.39
CA SER A 56 -12.16 -5.42 14.98
C SER A 56 -10.64 -5.36 14.83
N GLU A 57 -10.03 -6.48 14.43
CA GLU A 57 -8.60 -6.57 14.16
C GLU A 57 -8.28 -6.50 12.67
N ILE A 58 -7.19 -5.82 12.33
CA ILE A 58 -6.63 -5.87 10.98
C ILE A 58 -5.72 -7.10 10.91
N PHE A 59 -6.32 -8.22 10.51
CA PHE A 59 -5.63 -9.51 10.42
C PHE A 59 -5.87 -10.17 9.05
N MET A 60 -5.05 -9.79 8.07
CA MET A 60 -5.11 -10.33 6.71
C MET A 60 -4.26 -11.59 6.62
N GLN A 61 -4.87 -12.75 6.82
CA GLN A 61 -4.15 -14.03 6.70
C GLN A 61 -3.80 -14.31 5.22
N SER A 62 -2.52 -14.18 4.89
CA SER A 62 -1.98 -14.36 3.54
C SER A 62 -0.49 -14.68 3.60
N ASP A 63 0.03 -15.36 2.57
CA ASP A 63 1.44 -15.72 2.46
C ASP A 63 2.35 -14.49 2.26
N THR A 64 1.79 -13.40 1.72
CA THR A 64 2.48 -12.12 1.49
C THR A 64 2.20 -11.07 2.56
N ALA A 65 1.46 -11.42 3.62
CA ALA A 65 1.13 -10.47 4.66
C ALA A 65 2.35 -10.14 5.54
N ILE A 66 2.52 -8.87 5.86
CA ILE A 66 3.59 -8.40 6.75
C ILE A 66 3.01 -7.82 8.04
N ILE A 67 3.76 -8.00 9.13
CA ILE A 67 3.40 -7.43 10.44
C ILE A 67 3.70 -5.94 10.42
N LYS A 68 2.68 -5.09 10.53
CA LYS A 68 2.85 -3.63 10.60
C LYS A 68 3.04 -3.14 12.03
N GLY A 69 2.54 -3.89 13.01
CA GLY A 69 2.69 -3.54 14.42
C GLY A 69 1.76 -4.35 15.29
N ILE A 70 1.36 -3.74 16.41
CA ILE A 70 0.41 -4.30 17.37
C ILE A 70 -0.72 -3.32 17.62
N ASN A 71 -1.90 -3.85 17.85
CA ASN A 71 -3.02 -3.09 18.38
C ASN A 71 -2.73 -2.75 19.84
N ILE A 72 -2.72 -1.47 20.18
CA ILE A 72 -2.33 -0.99 21.51
C ILE A 72 -3.37 -1.37 22.58
N THR A 73 -4.63 -1.53 22.19
CA THR A 73 -5.73 -1.85 23.12
C THR A 73 -5.78 -3.33 23.44
N THR A 74 -5.65 -4.19 22.43
CA THR A 74 -5.83 -5.66 22.57
C THR A 74 -4.50 -6.41 22.67
N GLY A 75 -3.40 -5.82 22.23
CA GLY A 75 -2.10 -6.49 22.10
C GLY A 75 -2.00 -7.43 20.88
N SER A 76 -3.05 -7.53 20.07
CA SER A 76 -3.08 -8.36 18.86
C SER A 76 -2.12 -7.85 17.79
N LEU A 77 -1.69 -8.75 16.90
CA LEU A 77 -0.88 -8.38 15.74
C LEU A 77 -1.72 -7.65 14.69
N VAL A 78 -1.15 -6.58 14.14
CA VAL A 78 -1.65 -5.92 12.93
C VAL A 78 -0.93 -6.52 11.73
N LEU A 79 -1.65 -7.38 10.99
CA LEU A 79 -1.12 -8.12 9.85
C LEU A 79 -1.80 -7.64 8.57
N VAL A 80 -1.00 -7.11 7.64
CA VAL A 80 -1.50 -6.47 6.41
C VAL A 80 -0.84 -7.08 5.19
N ASP A 81 -1.66 -7.49 4.22
CA ASP A 81 -1.22 -7.88 2.89
C ASP A 81 -1.50 -6.76 1.90
N HIS A 82 -0.47 -5.98 1.57
CA HIS A 82 -0.60 -4.82 0.68
C HIS A 82 -1.17 -5.22 -0.68
N PHE A 83 -0.85 -6.40 -1.20
CA PHE A 83 -1.28 -6.86 -2.53
C PHE A 83 -2.75 -7.29 -2.58
N LYS A 84 -3.40 -7.46 -1.42
CA LYS A 84 -4.84 -7.74 -1.34
C LYS A 84 -5.69 -6.50 -1.06
N LEU A 85 -5.06 -5.36 -0.77
CA LEU A 85 -5.76 -4.09 -0.62
C LEU A 85 -6.22 -3.57 -1.99
N LEU A 86 -7.30 -2.78 -1.97
CA LEU A 86 -7.84 -2.14 -3.17
C LEU A 86 -6.83 -1.16 -3.81
N ASN A 87 -5.92 -0.62 -2.99
CA ASN A 87 -4.78 0.16 -3.42
C ASN A 87 -3.53 -0.30 -2.64
N HIS A 88 -2.43 -0.54 -3.36
CA HIS A 88 -1.17 -1.03 -2.79
C HIS A 88 -0.26 0.10 -2.28
N ASN A 89 -0.64 1.36 -2.47
CA ASN A 89 0.15 2.50 -2.05
C ASN A 89 0.07 2.71 -0.53
N GLU A 90 1.22 3.05 0.06
CA GLU A 90 1.32 3.40 1.48
C GLU A 90 1.85 4.83 1.64
N PHE A 91 1.30 5.55 2.63
CA PHE A 91 1.78 6.87 3.03
C PHE A 91 2.18 6.86 4.50
N ILE A 92 3.47 7.05 4.77
CA ILE A 92 4.02 7.14 6.12
C ILE A 92 4.48 8.57 6.38
N ALA A 93 3.91 9.20 7.41
CA ALA A 93 4.27 10.55 7.84
C ALA A 93 4.54 10.60 9.34
N GLY A 94 5.49 11.43 9.73
CA GLY A 94 5.87 11.64 11.12
C GLY A 94 6.94 12.72 11.25
N PHE A 95 7.03 13.33 12.43
CA PHE A 95 8.11 14.26 12.75
C PHE A 95 9.46 13.53 12.83
N SER A 96 10.55 14.29 12.76
CA SER A 96 11.87 13.70 12.97
C SER A 96 11.96 13.04 14.35
N GLY A 97 12.52 11.82 14.40
CA GLY A 97 12.66 11.03 15.64
C GLY A 97 11.44 10.18 16.03
N THR A 98 10.32 10.21 15.31
CA THR A 98 9.14 9.39 15.67
C THR A 98 9.19 7.94 15.13
N GLY A 99 10.30 7.52 14.54
CA GLY A 99 10.48 6.15 14.05
C GLY A 99 10.09 5.92 12.58
N LYS A 100 9.92 6.97 11.77
CA LYS A 100 9.63 6.85 10.31
C LYS A 100 10.63 5.95 9.58
N THR A 101 11.93 6.23 9.75
CA THR A 101 13.01 5.44 9.12
C THR A 101 13.04 4.00 9.64
N THR A 102 12.74 3.78 10.93
CA THR A 102 12.64 2.45 11.53
C THR A 102 11.48 1.64 10.95
N ALA A 103 10.31 2.27 10.78
CA ALA A 103 9.14 1.64 10.16
C ALA A 103 9.43 1.23 8.71
N LEU A 104 9.94 2.17 7.90
CA LEU A 104 10.34 1.90 6.51
C LEU A 104 11.41 0.81 6.40
N THR A 105 12.44 0.85 7.26
CA THR A 105 13.50 -0.18 7.30
C THR A 105 12.91 -1.55 7.61
N SER A 106 11.97 -1.62 8.56
CA SER A 106 11.31 -2.88 8.92
C SER A 106 10.49 -3.43 7.75
N ASP A 107 9.78 -2.58 7.02
CA ASP A 107 9.00 -3.00 5.86
C ASP A 107 9.88 -3.43 4.69
N ILE A 108 10.97 -2.73 4.42
CA ILE A 108 11.97 -3.12 3.42
C ILE A 108 12.51 -4.53 3.73
N LEU A 109 12.88 -4.79 4.99
CA LEU A 109 13.38 -6.10 5.41
C LEU A 109 12.33 -7.21 5.25
N ARG A 110 11.08 -6.94 5.64
CA ARG A 110 9.98 -7.91 5.52
C ARG A 110 9.69 -8.21 4.07
N HIS A 111 9.57 -7.19 3.22
CA HIS A 111 9.37 -7.38 1.79
C HIS A 111 10.54 -8.15 1.15
N TRP A 112 11.78 -7.78 1.47
CA TRP A 112 12.95 -8.51 0.99
C TRP A 112 12.94 -9.99 1.44
N SER A 113 12.54 -10.27 2.69
CA SER A 113 12.44 -11.64 3.20
C SER A 113 11.36 -12.47 2.50
N LEU A 114 10.34 -11.82 1.95
CA LEU A 114 9.29 -12.44 1.13
C LEU A 114 9.68 -12.54 -0.36
N GLY A 115 10.91 -12.16 -0.72
CA GLY A 115 11.38 -12.17 -2.11
C GLY A 115 10.85 -11.01 -2.96
N ILE A 116 10.28 -9.97 -2.35
CA ILE A 116 9.76 -8.78 -3.05
C ILE A 116 10.93 -7.84 -3.38
N ILE A 117 10.98 -7.39 -4.63
CA ILE A 117 11.99 -6.45 -5.11
C ILE A 117 11.69 -5.05 -4.58
N ASN A 118 12.67 -4.43 -3.94
CA ASN A 118 12.55 -3.09 -3.36
C ASN A 118 13.40 -2.09 -4.18
N TYR A 119 12.75 -1.03 -4.66
CA TYR A 119 13.42 0.13 -5.26
C TYR A 119 13.31 1.32 -4.32
N ILE A 120 14.45 1.90 -3.94
CA ILE A 120 14.52 2.95 -2.92
C ILE A 120 15.14 4.21 -3.51
N ILE A 121 14.40 5.31 -3.49
CA ILE A 121 14.92 6.65 -3.82
C ILE A 121 15.28 7.33 -2.50
N ASP A 122 16.57 7.43 -2.23
CA ASP A 122 17.09 7.87 -0.94
C ASP A 122 17.99 9.11 -1.09
N PRO A 123 17.43 10.32 -0.95
CA PRO A 123 18.19 11.56 -1.05
C PRO A 123 19.14 11.78 0.15
N GLU A 124 18.86 11.18 1.30
CA GLU A 124 19.62 11.37 2.55
C GLU A 124 20.68 10.27 2.75
N GLY A 125 20.57 9.16 2.03
CA GLY A 125 21.50 8.04 2.09
C GLY A 125 21.33 7.13 3.30
N GLU A 126 20.23 7.26 4.06
CA GLU A 126 19.93 6.52 5.28
C GLU A 126 19.86 4.99 5.05
N PHE A 127 19.43 4.55 3.87
CA PHE A 127 19.22 3.13 3.56
C PHE A 127 20.43 2.45 2.90
N THR A 128 21.51 3.19 2.63
CA THR A 128 22.73 2.63 2.02
C THR A 128 23.30 1.43 2.81
N PRO A 129 23.43 1.48 4.15
CA PRO A 129 24.01 0.37 4.92
C PRO A 129 23.19 -0.91 4.84
N ILE A 130 21.86 -0.79 4.92
CA ILE A 130 20.96 -1.94 4.85
C ILE A 130 20.96 -2.56 3.45
N VAL A 131 20.86 -1.74 2.39
CA VAL A 131 20.91 -2.25 1.01
C VAL A 131 22.21 -3.01 0.77
N LYS A 132 23.35 -2.47 1.23
CA LYS A 132 24.65 -3.16 1.13
C LYS A 132 24.68 -4.46 1.92
N GLY A 133 24.11 -4.48 3.13
CA GLY A 133 24.03 -5.67 3.98
C GLY A 133 23.18 -6.78 3.37
N LEU A 134 22.14 -6.44 2.61
CA LEU A 134 21.29 -7.39 1.89
C LEU A 134 21.86 -7.84 0.53
N GLY A 135 23.05 -7.37 0.15
CA GLY A 135 23.64 -7.65 -1.17
C GLY A 135 22.99 -6.90 -2.32
N GLY A 136 22.24 -5.83 -2.04
CA GLY A 136 21.58 -4.99 -3.04
C GLY A 136 22.56 -4.08 -3.81
N THR A 137 22.06 -3.51 -4.90
CA THR A 137 22.84 -2.58 -5.74
C THR A 137 22.59 -1.14 -5.30
N ILE A 138 23.68 -0.38 -5.10
CA ILE A 138 23.62 1.03 -4.77
C ILE A 138 24.01 1.85 -6.00
N ILE A 139 23.06 2.64 -6.51
CA ILE A 139 23.28 3.55 -7.64
C ILE A 139 23.49 4.96 -7.08
N LYS A 140 24.74 5.41 -7.01
CA LYS A 140 25.06 6.75 -6.52
C LYS A 140 24.97 7.77 -7.66
N LEU A 141 24.05 8.72 -7.55
CA LEU A 141 23.93 9.84 -8.47
C LEU A 141 24.62 11.07 -7.86
N SER A 142 25.76 11.46 -8.42
CA SER A 142 26.47 12.68 -8.02
C SER A 142 27.34 13.19 -9.17
N ASN A 143 27.75 14.46 -9.12
CA ASN A 143 28.62 15.06 -10.15
C ASN A 143 29.97 14.36 -10.30
N MET A 144 30.42 13.64 -9.27
CA MET A 144 31.66 12.86 -9.26
C MET A 144 31.44 11.37 -9.56
N SER A 145 30.18 10.94 -9.70
CA SER A 145 29.85 9.55 -9.97
C SER A 145 30.13 9.21 -11.44
N LYS A 146 30.55 7.98 -11.69
CA LYS A 146 30.63 7.44 -13.06
C LYS A 146 29.26 7.11 -13.63
N THR A 147 28.25 6.99 -12.77
CA THR A 147 26.89 6.65 -13.18
C THR A 147 26.10 7.92 -13.52
N VAL A 148 25.61 7.97 -14.75
CA VAL A 148 24.79 9.08 -15.27
C VAL A 148 23.50 8.49 -15.82
N ILE A 149 22.37 9.04 -15.42
CA ILE A 149 21.07 8.72 -16.02
C ILE A 149 20.91 9.63 -17.23
N ASN A 150 20.64 9.07 -18.40
CA ASN A 150 20.32 9.84 -19.59
C ASN A 150 18.79 10.12 -19.62
N PRO A 151 18.33 11.36 -19.33
CA PRO A 151 16.91 11.65 -19.33
C PRO A 151 16.32 11.65 -20.73
N LEU A 152 17.13 11.73 -21.79
CA LEU A 152 16.68 11.66 -23.18
C LEU A 152 16.39 10.23 -23.62
N GLU A 153 16.87 9.22 -22.90
CA GLU A 153 16.73 7.82 -23.31
C GLU A 153 15.27 7.36 -23.35
N ILE A 154 14.83 6.77 -24.47
CA ILE A 154 13.52 6.10 -24.55
C ILE A 154 13.73 4.68 -24.03
N LEU A 155 13.12 4.36 -22.89
CA LEU A 155 13.28 3.04 -22.26
C LEU A 155 12.34 2.04 -22.91
N ASN A 156 12.90 0.91 -23.34
CA ASN A 156 12.16 -0.19 -23.98
C ASN A 156 11.12 -0.87 -23.06
N ALA A 157 11.08 -0.56 -21.76
CA ALA A 157 10.06 -1.07 -20.84
C ALA A 157 8.65 -0.55 -21.15
N GLU A 158 8.51 0.48 -22.01
CA GLU A 158 7.21 0.90 -22.56
C GLU A 158 6.74 0.00 -23.73
N ILE A 159 7.61 -0.87 -24.24
CA ILE A 159 7.39 -1.77 -25.40
C ILE A 159 6.92 -3.17 -24.94
N THR A 160 7.29 -3.58 -23.73
CA THR A 160 6.98 -4.91 -23.18
C THR A 160 5.72 -4.86 -22.33
N ASP A 161 4.57 -5.23 -22.94
CA ASP A 161 3.65 -6.24 -22.40
C ASP A 161 2.36 -6.46 -23.22
N SER A 162 2.12 -5.82 -24.38
CA SER A 162 0.80 -5.96 -25.01
C SER A 162 0.64 -6.02 -26.52
N GLU A 163 1.63 -5.87 -27.40
CA GLU A 163 1.33 -5.90 -28.84
C GLU A 163 2.36 -6.69 -29.66
N GLY A 164 1.92 -7.85 -30.18
CA GLY A 164 2.61 -8.50 -31.27
C GLY A 164 2.33 -7.70 -32.53
N PHE A 165 3.24 -6.80 -32.87
CA PHE A 165 3.12 -5.98 -34.08
C PHE A 165 3.04 -6.90 -35.31
N GLU A 166 1.97 -6.78 -36.09
CA GLU A 166 1.74 -7.64 -37.26
C GLU A 166 2.40 -7.08 -38.53
N ASP A 167 2.70 -5.77 -38.55
CA ASP A 167 3.33 -5.06 -39.68
C ASP A 167 4.23 -3.88 -39.23
N GLU A 168 5.16 -3.46 -40.10
CA GLU A 168 6.13 -2.37 -39.87
C GLU A 168 5.45 -1.02 -39.59
N GLY A 169 4.26 -0.77 -40.17
CA GLY A 169 3.52 0.48 -39.96
C GLY A 169 2.97 0.67 -38.53
N GLU A 170 2.67 -0.43 -37.83
CA GLU A 170 2.22 -0.38 -36.44
C GLU A 170 3.38 -0.03 -35.50
N VAL A 171 4.57 -0.59 -35.78
CA VAL A 171 5.80 -0.28 -35.06
C VAL A 171 6.14 1.20 -35.20
N GLU A 172 6.08 1.76 -36.41
CA GLU A 172 6.38 3.18 -36.64
C GLU A 172 5.40 4.11 -35.89
N THR A 173 4.10 3.78 -35.93
CA THR A 173 3.06 4.54 -35.22
C THR A 173 3.25 4.48 -33.70
N PHE A 174 3.58 3.30 -33.17
CA PHE A 174 3.85 3.09 -31.77
C PHE A 174 5.10 3.85 -31.30
N MET A 175 6.19 3.79 -32.07
CA MET A 175 7.41 4.54 -31.78
C MET A 175 7.19 6.05 -31.82
N ALA A 176 6.38 6.56 -32.75
CA ALA A 176 5.97 7.96 -32.78
C ALA A 176 5.19 8.38 -31.52
N SER A 177 4.32 7.49 -31.01
CA SER A 177 3.59 7.71 -29.74
C SER A 177 4.54 7.77 -28.54
N LEU A 178 5.49 6.82 -28.43
CA LEU A 178 6.49 6.81 -27.35
C LEU A 178 7.36 8.07 -27.37
N LEU A 179 7.80 8.48 -28.57
CA LEU A 179 8.57 9.72 -28.74
C LEU A 179 7.76 10.94 -28.29
N ALA A 180 6.48 11.05 -28.68
CA ALA A 180 5.63 12.15 -28.26
C ALA A 180 5.47 12.19 -26.73
N GLN A 181 5.23 11.06 -26.08
CA GLN A 181 5.15 10.96 -24.62
C GLN A 181 6.47 11.37 -23.95
N LYS A 182 7.60 10.90 -24.50
CA LYS A 182 8.93 11.24 -24.02
C LYS A 182 9.19 12.74 -24.09
N ILE A 183 8.82 13.38 -25.19
CA ILE A 183 8.95 14.83 -25.36
C ILE A 183 8.13 15.58 -24.31
N GLN A 184 6.90 15.15 -24.00
CA GLN A 184 6.11 15.79 -22.95
C GLN A 184 6.77 15.65 -21.57
N ARG A 185 7.32 14.48 -21.23
CA ARG A 185 8.06 14.28 -19.97
C ARG A 185 9.32 15.15 -19.90
N LEU A 186 10.03 15.30 -21.02
CA LEU A 186 11.20 16.17 -21.10
C LEU A 186 10.83 17.64 -20.94
N LYS A 187 9.73 18.10 -21.56
CA LYS A 187 9.23 19.46 -21.35
C LYS A 187 8.94 19.72 -19.87
N LEU A 188 8.33 18.77 -19.17
CA LEU A 188 8.11 18.86 -17.72
C LEU A 188 9.43 18.95 -16.95
N LEU A 189 10.41 18.09 -17.27
CA LEU A 189 11.74 18.12 -16.67
C LEU A 189 12.43 19.48 -16.87
N PHE A 190 12.45 20.00 -18.11
CA PHE A 190 13.07 21.28 -18.43
C PHE A 190 12.35 22.46 -17.76
N ARG A 191 11.03 22.40 -17.57
CA ARG A 191 10.28 23.38 -16.75
C ARG A 191 10.72 23.37 -15.29
N THR A 192 11.02 22.20 -14.73
CA THR A 192 11.54 22.08 -13.36
C THR A 192 12.96 22.67 -13.26
N ILE A 193 13.78 22.47 -14.28
CA ILE A 193 15.17 22.98 -14.34
C ILE A 193 15.19 24.51 -14.54
N LYS A 194 14.48 25.03 -15.55
CA LYS A 194 14.36 26.46 -15.84
C LYS A 194 12.95 26.93 -15.52
N LYS A 195 12.82 27.59 -14.37
CA LYS A 195 11.56 28.23 -13.97
C LYS A 195 11.20 29.35 -14.95
N GLY A 196 9.92 29.47 -15.28
CA GLY A 196 9.41 30.55 -16.13
C GLY A 196 9.70 30.40 -17.63
N LEU A 197 9.75 29.16 -18.14
CA LEU A 197 9.77 28.94 -19.60
C LEU A 197 8.56 29.62 -20.26
N THR A 198 8.83 30.47 -21.25
CA THR A 198 7.78 31.09 -22.06
C THR A 198 7.21 30.10 -23.08
N GLN A 199 6.00 30.33 -23.58
CA GLN A 199 5.39 29.48 -24.61
C GLN A 199 6.27 29.36 -25.87
N VAL A 200 6.97 30.44 -26.25
CA VAL A 200 7.89 30.45 -27.40
C VAL A 200 9.10 29.55 -27.14
N GLU A 201 9.70 29.64 -25.95
CA GLU A 201 10.83 28.78 -25.57
C GLU A 201 10.43 27.31 -25.48
N GLU A 202 9.21 27.00 -25.04
CA GLU A 202 8.70 25.63 -25.02
C GLU A 202 8.51 25.06 -26.42
N ALA A 203 7.96 25.86 -27.34
CA ALA A 203 7.81 25.46 -28.73
C ALA A 203 9.18 25.23 -29.41
N LEU A 204 10.17 26.07 -29.10
CA LEU A 204 11.53 25.89 -29.57
C LEU A 204 12.18 24.65 -28.97
N LEU A 205 12.00 24.40 -27.66
CA LEU A 205 12.50 23.21 -26.98
C LEU A 205 11.95 21.94 -27.62
N GLU A 206 10.65 21.88 -27.84
CA GLU A 206 9.99 20.74 -28.49
C GLU A 206 10.54 20.48 -29.89
N LYS A 207 10.68 21.53 -30.71
CA LYS A 207 11.28 21.43 -32.04
C LYS A 207 12.74 20.96 -32.01
N LEU A 208 13.52 21.40 -31.02
CA LEU A 208 14.91 20.98 -30.86
C LEU A 208 15.00 19.53 -30.38
N LEU A 209 14.12 19.10 -29.49
CA LEU A 209 14.04 17.72 -29.04
C LEU A 209 13.74 16.78 -30.22
N LEU A 210 12.70 17.08 -31.02
CA LEU A 210 12.36 16.30 -32.22
C LEU A 210 13.56 16.13 -33.15
N LYS A 211 14.20 17.25 -33.51
CA LYS A 211 15.42 17.22 -34.33
C LYS A 211 16.56 16.41 -33.70
N THR A 212 16.68 16.41 -32.38
CA THR A 212 17.72 15.64 -31.69
C THR A 212 17.46 14.14 -31.85
N TYR A 213 16.21 13.69 -31.71
CA TYR A 213 15.85 12.28 -31.93
C TYR A 213 15.98 11.87 -33.40
N GLU A 214 15.62 12.74 -34.35
CA GLU A 214 15.81 12.49 -35.79
C GLU A 214 17.29 12.28 -36.16
N ASN A 215 18.19 13.08 -35.55
CA ASN A 215 19.63 13.05 -35.87
C ASN A 215 20.43 12.01 -35.08
N CYS A 216 19.94 11.55 -33.93
CA CYS A 216 20.65 10.62 -33.05
C CYS A 216 19.84 9.35 -32.69
N PRO A 217 19.27 8.62 -33.66
CA PRO A 217 18.39 7.47 -33.37
C PRO A 217 19.11 6.33 -32.63
N ALA A 218 20.41 6.11 -32.89
CA ALA A 218 21.17 4.96 -32.35
C ALA A 218 21.80 5.17 -30.95
N HIS A 219 21.76 6.38 -30.40
CA HIS A 219 22.42 6.71 -29.12
C HIS A 219 21.45 7.08 -27.99
N ILE A 220 20.15 7.03 -28.28
CA ILE A 220 19.07 7.43 -27.36
C ILE A 220 18.15 6.24 -27.01
N THR A 221 18.35 5.09 -27.63
CA THR A 221 17.70 3.83 -27.27
C THR A 221 18.79 2.81 -27.04
N HIS A 222 18.76 2.14 -25.88
CA HIS A 222 19.67 1.02 -25.62
C HIS A 222 19.39 -0.06 -26.67
N THR A 223 20.24 -0.13 -27.70
CA THR A 223 20.33 -1.30 -28.56
C THR A 223 21.12 -2.32 -27.76
N THR A 224 20.47 -3.43 -27.42
CA THR A 224 21.16 -4.63 -26.92
C THR A 224 21.46 -5.52 -28.11
#